data_AF-A0A357T3C2-F1
#
_entry.id   AF-A0A357T3C2-F1
#
_cell.length_a   1.000
_cell.length_b   1.000
_cell.length_c   1.000
_cell.angle_alpha   90.00
_cell.angle_beta   90.00
_cell.angle_gamma   90.00
#
_symmetry.space_group_name_H-M   'P 1'
#
loop_
_entity.id
_entity.type
_entity.pdbx_description
1 polymer ?
#
loop_
_entity_poly.entity_id
_entity_poly.type
_entity_poly.pdbx_seq_one_letter_code
_entity_poly.pdbx_strand_id
1 'polypeptide(L)'
;IIFMDFGMMGRLDDQTKESLTNLLLDLMNKDIDGIILSLSEINCIPSDVNKSKLRRDLYSILDKYYHKQLFSIKLKVLLGEILSLAYTYQLIFPEELMLTTRTLILLESIVERLNPEISFIELMRPVTENLLSEKISPSRLWKTLSKQLSTLYRLTLRFP
;
A
#
# COMPACT_ATOMS: atom_id res chain seq x y z
N ILE A 1 11.70 -13.15 22.70
CA ILE A 1 12.20 -13.10 21.29
C ILE A 1 13.46 -12.25 21.29
N ILE A 2 14.56 -12.74 20.71
CA ILE A 2 15.81 -11.98 20.54
C ILE A 2 16.10 -11.94 19.04
N PHE A 3 16.34 -10.74 18.49
CA PHE A 3 16.69 -10.56 17.08
C PHE A 3 18.21 -10.59 16.92
N MET A 4 18.71 -11.42 16.00
CA MET A 4 20.15 -11.66 15.81
C MET A 4 20.67 -11.19 14.44
N ASP A 5 19.79 -10.95 13.46
CA ASP A 5 20.18 -10.54 12.11
C ASP A 5 19.48 -9.23 11.71
N PHE A 6 20.26 -8.29 11.17
CA PHE A 6 19.83 -6.98 10.70
C PHE A 6 20.35 -6.68 9.28
N GLY A 7 20.91 -7.66 8.56
CA GLY A 7 21.55 -7.47 7.25
C GLY A 7 20.58 -7.11 6.12
N MET A 8 19.28 -7.33 6.31
CA MET A 8 18.21 -7.02 5.33
C MET A 8 17.28 -5.88 5.80
N MET A 9 17.74 -5.01 6.70
CA MET A 9 16.95 -3.88 7.18
C MET A 9 16.91 -2.73 6.16
N GLY A 10 15.72 -2.25 5.84
CA GLY A 10 15.48 -1.05 5.04
C GLY A 10 14.96 0.11 5.88
N ARG A 11 14.90 1.31 5.29
CA ARG A 11 14.27 2.49 5.90
C ARG A 11 13.25 3.08 4.95
N LEU A 12 11.99 3.14 5.37
CA LEU A 12 10.97 3.89 4.65
C LEU A 12 11.01 5.35 5.14
N ASP A 13 11.21 6.29 4.22
CA ASP A 13 11.02 7.71 4.55
C ASP A 13 9.54 8.02 4.83
N ASP A 14 9.30 9.20 5.41
CA ASP A 14 7.94 9.59 5.83
C ASP A 14 6.96 9.66 4.65
N GLN A 15 7.44 10.06 3.47
CA GLN A 15 6.61 10.19 2.27
C GLN A 15 6.17 8.81 1.76
N THR A 16 7.12 7.89 1.61
CA THR A 16 6.89 6.51 1.17
C THR A 16 6.00 5.77 2.17
N LYS A 17 6.23 5.98 3.47
CA LYS A 17 5.38 5.43 4.53
C LYS A 17 3.95 5.97 4.45
N GLU A 18 3.79 7.26 4.17
CA GLU A 18 2.46 7.89 4.01
C GLU A 18 1.73 7.34 2.78
N SER A 19 2.39 7.27 1.62
CA SER A 19 1.78 6.73 0.40
C SER A 19 1.51 5.23 0.49
N LEU A 20 2.36 4.44 1.17
CA LEU A 20 2.07 3.03 1.46
C LEU A 20 0.85 2.89 2.37
N THR A 21 0.71 3.77 3.36
CA THR A 21 -0.47 3.79 4.23
C THR A 21 -1.73 4.15 3.44
N ASN A 22 -1.67 5.16 2.56
CA ASN A 22 -2.77 5.50 1.66
C ASN A 22 -3.13 4.31 0.78
N LEU A 23 -2.14 3.71 0.12
CA LEU A 23 -2.33 2.55 -0.75
C LEU A 23 -3.06 1.40 -0.04
N LEU A 24 -2.68 1.09 1.22
CA LEU A 24 -3.34 0.07 2.02
C LEU A 24 -4.80 0.43 2.32
N LEU A 25 -5.08 1.69 2.68
CA LEU A 25 -6.43 2.18 2.94
C LEU A 25 -7.29 2.16 1.68
N ASP A 26 -6.74 2.60 0.56
CA ASP A 26 -7.42 2.59 -0.74
C ASP A 26 -7.75 1.15 -1.16
N LEU A 27 -6.85 0.20 -0.91
CA LEU A 27 -7.11 -1.24 -1.09
C LEU A 27 -8.25 -1.76 -0.20
N MET A 28 -8.27 -1.37 1.08
CA MET A 28 -9.33 -1.76 2.01
C MET A 28 -10.70 -1.17 1.63
N ASN A 29 -10.70 0.10 1.20
CA ASN A 29 -11.88 0.81 0.76
C ASN A 29 -12.29 0.47 -0.69
N LYS A 30 -11.48 -0.32 -1.39
CA LYS A 30 -11.66 -0.67 -2.81
C LYS A 30 -11.68 0.57 -3.71
N ASP A 31 -10.96 1.61 -3.31
CA ASP A 31 -10.82 2.86 -4.05
C ASP A 31 -9.70 2.73 -5.09
N ILE A 32 -10.07 2.37 -6.32
CA ILE A 32 -9.10 2.19 -7.41
C ILE A 32 -8.47 3.51 -7.82
N ASP A 33 -9.22 4.61 -7.76
CA ASP A 33 -8.69 5.94 -8.04
C ASP A 33 -7.64 6.33 -7.00
N GLY A 34 -7.92 6.06 -5.73
CA GLY A 34 -6.96 6.18 -4.63
C GLY A 34 -5.71 5.32 -4.85
N ILE A 35 -5.86 4.04 -5.20
CA ILE A 35 -4.72 3.15 -5.49
C ILE A 35 -3.82 3.72 -6.60
N ILE A 36 -4.42 4.17 -7.71
CA ILE A 36 -3.68 4.76 -8.84
C ILE A 36 -2.97 6.04 -8.41
N LEU A 37 -3.63 6.88 -7.59
CA LEU A 37 -3.05 8.11 -7.06
C LEU A 37 -1.87 7.79 -6.15
N SER A 38 -2.05 6.93 -5.16
CA SER A 38 -1.03 6.50 -4.20
C SER A 38 0.20 5.90 -4.90
N LEU A 39 0.00 5.07 -5.94
CA LEU A 39 1.09 4.55 -6.76
C LEU A 39 1.77 5.64 -7.61
N SER A 40 1.03 6.65 -8.05
CA SER A 40 1.61 7.80 -8.79
C SER A 40 2.45 8.70 -7.87
N GLU A 41 2.06 8.88 -6.60
CA GLU A 41 2.76 9.74 -5.63
C GLU A 41 4.19 9.27 -5.32
N ILE A 42 4.42 7.95 -5.39
CA ILE A 42 5.74 7.33 -5.22
C ILE A 42 6.46 7.05 -6.55
N ASN A 43 5.97 7.65 -7.64
CA ASN A 43 6.50 7.49 -9.00
C ASN A 43 6.53 6.03 -9.50
N CYS A 44 5.62 5.18 -9.01
CA CYS A 44 5.58 3.78 -9.44
C CYS A 44 5.00 3.56 -10.83
N ILE A 45 4.25 4.53 -11.36
CA ILE A 45 3.60 4.42 -12.67
C ILE A 45 4.39 5.27 -13.69
N PRO A 46 5.14 4.64 -14.62
CA PRO A 46 5.76 5.33 -15.73
C PRO A 46 4.76 6.16 -16.56
N SER A 47 5.24 7.21 -17.22
CA SER A 47 4.41 8.15 -17.96
C SER A 47 3.77 7.56 -19.23
N ASP A 48 4.36 6.51 -19.78
CA ASP A 48 3.93 5.78 -20.97
C ASP A 48 2.89 4.68 -20.67
N VAL A 49 2.61 4.40 -19.39
CA VAL A 49 1.61 3.42 -18.99
C VAL A 49 0.19 3.89 -19.34
N ASN A 50 -0.56 3.01 -20.01
CA ASN A 50 -2.00 3.21 -20.22
C ASN A 50 -2.77 3.06 -18.89
N LYS A 51 -2.95 4.17 -18.17
CA LYS A 51 -3.64 4.23 -16.87
C LYS A 51 -5.07 3.69 -16.94
N SER A 52 -5.78 3.86 -18.05
CA SER A 52 -7.14 3.33 -18.21
C SER A 52 -7.17 1.81 -18.28
N LYS A 53 -6.16 1.19 -18.92
CA LYS A 53 -6.02 -0.27 -18.95
C LYS A 53 -5.60 -0.81 -17.58
N LEU A 54 -4.61 -0.19 -16.95
CA LEU A 54 -4.16 -0.49 -15.60
C LEU A 54 -5.33 -0.48 -14.60
N ARG A 55 -6.17 0.56 -14.67
CA ARG A 55 -7.38 0.70 -13.84
C ARG A 55 -8.35 -0.47 -14.02
N ARG A 56 -8.60 -0.90 -15.26
CA ARG A 56 -9.50 -2.03 -15.54
C ARG A 56 -8.95 -3.35 -15.00
N ASP A 57 -7.66 -3.57 -15.16
CA ASP A 57 -7.03 -4.80 -14.67
C ASP A 57 -6.98 -4.83 -13.13
N LEU A 58 -6.71 -3.68 -12.49
CA LEU A 58 -6.84 -3.53 -11.04
C LEU A 58 -8.26 -3.78 -10.55
N TYR A 59 -9.27 -3.24 -11.25
CA TYR A 59 -10.68 -3.53 -10.95
C TYR A 59 -10.94 -5.03 -10.97
N SER A 60 -10.47 -5.75 -12.01
CA SER A 60 -10.68 -7.19 -12.13
C SER A 60 -10.04 -7.98 -10.98
N ILE A 61 -8.86 -7.59 -10.52
CA ILE A 61 -8.21 -8.21 -9.36
C ILE A 61 -9.04 -7.95 -8.09
N LEU A 62 -9.43 -6.70 -7.83
CA LEU A 62 -10.22 -6.37 -6.63
C LEU A 62 -11.61 -7.02 -6.64
N ASP A 63 -12.25 -7.09 -7.80
CA ASP A 63 -13.57 -7.69 -8.00
C ASP A 63 -13.55 -9.21 -7.71
N LYS A 64 -12.48 -9.92 -8.11
CA LYS A 64 -12.27 -11.33 -7.76
C LYS A 64 -12.30 -11.58 -6.25
N TYR A 65 -11.88 -10.61 -5.47
CA TYR A 65 -11.87 -10.66 -4.01
C TYR A 65 -13.09 -9.99 -3.38
N TYR A 66 -14.01 -9.43 -4.16
CA TYR A 66 -15.15 -8.66 -3.68
C TYR A 66 -16.15 -9.49 -2.87
N HIS A 67 -16.38 -10.75 -3.28
CA HIS A 67 -17.29 -11.68 -2.62
C HIS A 67 -16.62 -12.61 -1.61
N LYS A 68 -15.29 -12.55 -1.50
CA LYS A 68 -14.54 -13.28 -0.48
C LYS A 68 -14.30 -12.35 0.70
N GLN A 69 -14.39 -12.85 1.92
CA GLN A 69 -13.89 -12.10 3.06
C GLN A 69 -12.39 -11.89 2.83
N LEU A 70 -11.92 -10.63 2.79
CA LEU A 70 -10.50 -10.32 2.54
C LEU A 70 -9.58 -11.16 3.45
N PHE A 71 -10.06 -11.45 4.66
CA PHE A 71 -9.40 -12.23 5.71
C PHE A 71 -9.19 -13.72 5.40
N SER A 72 -9.86 -14.30 4.39
CA SER A 72 -9.64 -15.70 3.98
C SER A 72 -8.67 -15.85 2.81
N ILE A 73 -8.12 -14.74 2.30
CA ILE A 73 -7.18 -14.75 1.18
C ILE A 73 -5.77 -15.03 1.71
N LYS A 74 -5.01 -15.89 1.01
CA LYS A 74 -3.58 -16.03 1.26
C LYS A 74 -2.85 -14.81 0.70
N LEU A 75 -2.09 -14.12 1.54
CA LEU A 75 -1.40 -12.88 1.17
C LEU A 75 -0.46 -13.11 -0.03
N LYS A 76 0.22 -14.25 -0.11
CA LYS A 76 1.10 -14.61 -1.24
C LYS A 76 0.40 -14.66 -2.59
N VAL A 77 -0.88 -15.05 -2.61
CA VAL A 77 -1.68 -15.10 -3.84
C VAL A 77 -2.03 -13.68 -4.28
N LEU A 78 -2.51 -12.85 -3.34
CA LEU A 78 -2.83 -11.46 -3.61
C LEU A 78 -1.60 -10.66 -4.07
N LEU A 79 -0.48 -10.78 -3.33
CA LEU A 79 0.77 -10.12 -3.68
C LEU A 79 1.32 -10.64 -5.01
N GLY A 80 1.20 -11.94 -5.31
CA GLY A 80 1.60 -12.50 -6.59
C GLY A 80 0.84 -11.89 -7.77
N GLU A 81 -0.47 -11.69 -7.63
CA GLU A 81 -1.28 -11.03 -8.67
C GLU A 81 -0.93 -9.55 -8.83
N ILE A 82 -0.70 -8.83 -7.73
CA ILE A 82 -0.26 -7.43 -7.76
C ILE A 82 1.12 -7.32 -8.44
N LEU A 83 2.07 -8.19 -8.10
CA LEU A 83 3.41 -8.22 -8.69
C LEU A 83 3.36 -8.60 -10.18
N SER A 84 2.46 -9.51 -10.57
CA SER A 84 2.26 -9.86 -11.98
C SER A 84 1.70 -8.68 -12.78
N LEU A 85 0.75 -7.94 -12.21
CA LEU A 85 0.20 -6.74 -12.82
C LEU A 85 1.28 -5.65 -12.89
N ALA A 86 2.05 -5.45 -11.82
CA ALA A 86 3.20 -4.58 -11.80
C ALA A 86 4.21 -4.87 -12.92
N TYR A 87 4.57 -6.14 -13.10
CA TYR A 87 5.46 -6.58 -14.17
C TYR A 87 4.87 -6.31 -15.56
N THR A 88 3.58 -6.59 -15.74
CA THR A 88 2.86 -6.36 -17.01
C THR A 88 2.88 -4.90 -17.44
N TYR A 89 2.74 -3.99 -16.47
CA TYR A 89 2.74 -2.54 -16.69
C TYR A 89 4.11 -1.89 -16.47
N GLN A 90 5.16 -2.68 -16.25
CA GLN A 90 6.52 -2.20 -15.98
C GLN A 90 6.58 -1.13 -14.87
N LEU A 91 5.78 -1.33 -13.83
CA LEU A 91 5.75 -0.42 -12.68
C LEU A 91 7.11 -0.41 -11.97
N ILE A 92 7.55 0.77 -11.54
CA ILE A 92 8.87 1.00 -10.94
C ILE A 92 8.70 1.15 -9.43
N PHE A 93 8.93 0.08 -8.67
CA PHE A 93 8.85 0.16 -7.21
C PHE A 93 10.17 0.64 -6.60
N PRO A 94 10.13 1.57 -5.62
CA PRO A 94 11.26 1.84 -4.73
C PRO A 94 11.81 0.55 -4.11
N GLU A 95 13.13 0.50 -3.93
CA GLU A 95 13.82 -0.68 -3.38
C GLU A 95 13.28 -1.07 -1.99
N GLU A 96 12.95 -0.07 -1.19
CA GLU A 96 12.46 -0.23 0.17
C GLU A 96 11.07 -0.88 0.21
N LEU A 97 10.23 -0.64 -0.81
CA LEU A 97 8.95 -1.34 -0.96
C LEU A 97 9.17 -2.80 -1.36
N MET A 98 10.14 -3.08 -2.23
CA MET A 98 10.50 -4.46 -2.57
C MET A 98 11.00 -5.25 -1.36
N LEU A 99 11.83 -4.64 -0.52
CA LEU A 99 12.26 -5.22 0.76
C LEU A 99 11.07 -5.46 1.70
N THR A 100 10.13 -4.52 1.78
CA THR A 100 8.91 -4.64 2.59
C THR A 100 8.05 -5.81 2.11
N THR A 101 7.78 -5.91 0.80
CA THR A 101 7.03 -7.01 0.20
C THR A 101 7.69 -8.36 0.47
N ARG A 102 9.02 -8.44 0.32
CA ARG A 102 9.78 -9.67 0.63
C ARG A 102 9.65 -10.06 2.09
N THR A 103 9.71 -9.08 2.99
CA THR A 103 9.54 -9.30 4.44
C THR A 103 8.15 -9.83 4.77
N LEU A 104 7.10 -9.29 4.14
CA LEU A 104 5.72 -9.78 4.31
C LEU A 104 5.55 -11.22 3.82
N ILE A 105 6.10 -11.56 2.65
CA ILE A 105 6.06 -12.93 2.11
C ILE A 105 6.79 -13.91 3.03
N LEU A 106 7.95 -13.51 3.56
CA LEU A 106 8.71 -14.33 4.51
C LEU A 106 7.92 -14.54 5.80
N LEU A 107 7.32 -13.48 6.34
CA LEU A 107 6.49 -13.55 7.54
C LEU A 107 5.29 -14.49 7.36
N GLU A 108 4.55 -14.37 6.26
CA GLU A 108 3.46 -15.28 5.93
C GLU A 108 3.96 -16.73 5.86
N SER A 109 5.10 -16.96 5.22
CA SER A 109 5.71 -18.29 5.10
C SER A 109 6.10 -18.87 6.47
N ILE A 110 6.59 -18.04 7.39
CA ILE A 110 6.92 -18.46 8.76
C ILE A 110 5.63 -18.80 9.52
N VAL A 111 4.61 -17.96 9.43
CA VAL A 111 3.30 -18.20 10.07
C VAL A 111 2.67 -19.48 9.55
N GLU A 112 2.63 -19.69 8.23
CA GLU A 112 2.06 -20.90 7.59
C GLU A 112 2.78 -22.18 8.06
N ARG A 113 4.09 -22.12 8.35
CA ARG A 113 4.86 -23.25 8.90
C ARG A 113 4.59 -23.50 10.37
N LEU A 114 4.32 -22.46 11.16
CA LEU A 114 4.12 -22.56 12.61
C LEU A 114 2.68 -22.94 12.95
N ASN A 115 1.71 -22.34 12.26
CA ASN A 115 0.30 -22.65 12.41
C ASN A 115 -0.43 -22.50 11.06
N PRO A 116 -0.63 -23.61 10.33
CA PRO A 116 -1.25 -23.59 9.00
C PRO A 116 -2.71 -23.15 8.99
N GLU A 117 -3.40 -23.19 10.14
CA GLU A 117 -4.83 -22.84 10.24
C GLU A 117 -5.05 -21.33 10.38
N ILE A 118 -4.01 -20.57 10.73
CA ILE A 118 -4.10 -19.13 10.93
C ILE A 118 -3.89 -18.39 9.59
N SER A 119 -4.81 -17.46 9.28
CA SER A 119 -4.65 -16.52 8.17
C SER A 119 -3.74 -15.35 8.53
N PHE A 120 -2.72 -15.10 7.72
CA PHE A 120 -1.84 -13.93 7.91
C PHE A 120 -2.61 -12.60 7.82
N ILE A 121 -3.60 -12.51 6.93
CA ILE A 121 -4.42 -11.30 6.80
C ILE A 121 -5.27 -11.08 8.06
N GLU A 122 -5.75 -12.15 8.69
CA GLU A 122 -6.48 -12.07 9.95
C GLU A 122 -5.58 -11.56 11.10
N LEU A 123 -4.33 -12.04 11.18
CA LEU A 123 -3.35 -11.54 12.14
C LEU A 123 -3.03 -10.05 11.97
N MET A 124 -3.15 -9.52 10.75
CA MET A 124 -2.90 -8.11 10.45
C MET A 124 -4.09 -7.19 10.77
N ARG A 125 -5.26 -7.72 11.12
CA ARG A 125 -6.44 -6.91 11.48
C ARG A 125 -6.14 -5.78 12.49
N PRO A 126 -5.54 -6.03 13.66
CA PRO A 126 -5.27 -4.95 14.63
C PRO A 126 -4.33 -3.88 14.07
N VAL A 127 -3.40 -4.24 13.19
CA VAL A 127 -2.52 -3.28 12.50
C VAL A 127 -3.35 -2.39 11.57
N THR A 128 -4.28 -2.98 10.80
CA THR A 128 -5.14 -2.21 9.90
C THR A 128 -6.11 -1.28 10.64
N GLU A 129 -6.67 -1.70 11.77
CA GLU A 129 -7.54 -0.88 12.63
C GLU A 129 -6.78 0.31 13.24
N ASN A 130 -5.52 0.08 13.66
CA ASN A 130 -4.64 1.16 14.13
C ASN A 130 -4.31 2.15 13.01
N LEU A 131 -4.03 1.68 11.79
CA LEU A 131 -3.76 2.56 10.64
C LEU A 131 -4.99 3.43 10.29
N LEU A 132 -6.18 2.83 10.29
CA LEU A 132 -7.46 3.53 10.06
C LEU A 132 -7.70 4.62 11.12
N SER A 133 -7.57 4.26 12.40
CA SER A 133 -7.79 5.19 13.50
C SER A 133 -6.77 6.33 13.54
N GLU A 134 -5.50 6.07 13.25
CA GLU A 134 -4.50 7.14 13.14
C GLU A 134 -4.80 8.12 12.00
N LYS A 135 -5.27 7.63 10.84
CA LYS A 135 -5.59 8.48 9.68
C LYS A 135 -6.85 9.32 9.88
N ILE A 136 -7.85 8.81 10.60
CA ILE A 136 -9.09 9.54 10.94
C ILE A 136 -8.87 10.48 12.14
N SER A 137 -7.70 10.45 12.79
CA SER A 137 -7.38 11.34 13.89
C SER A 137 -7.57 12.82 13.51
N PRO A 138 -8.34 13.60 14.29
CA PRO A 138 -8.56 15.03 14.06
C PRO A 138 -7.25 15.81 13.90
N SER A 139 -6.21 15.38 14.63
CA SER A 139 -4.88 15.98 14.57
C SER A 139 -4.21 15.86 13.20
N ARG A 140 -4.36 14.72 12.50
CA ARG A 140 -3.83 14.53 11.15
C ARG A 140 -4.67 15.27 10.11
N LEU A 141 -6.00 15.29 10.26
CA LEU A 141 -6.88 16.06 9.37
C LEU A 141 -6.53 17.56 9.40
N TRP A 142 -6.31 18.14 10.58
CA TRP A 142 -5.83 19.53 10.72
C TRP A 142 -4.43 19.75 10.11
N LYS A 143 -3.53 18.78 10.23
CA LYS A 143 -2.20 18.85 9.64
C LYS A 143 -2.24 18.78 8.11
N THR A 144 -3.11 17.94 7.55
CA THR A 144 -3.32 17.84 6.10
C THR A 144 -3.98 19.10 5.55
N LEU A 145 -5.03 19.63 6.21
CA LEU A 145 -5.64 20.90 5.82
C LEU A 145 -4.63 22.05 5.84
N SER A 146 -3.84 22.19 6.91
CA SER A 146 -2.84 23.27 6.99
C SER A 146 -1.73 23.12 5.93
N LYS A 147 -1.31 21.89 5.59
CA LYS A 147 -0.37 21.61 4.50
C LYS A 147 -0.96 21.95 3.13
N GLN A 148 -2.23 21.65 2.88
CA GLN A 148 -2.92 22.02 1.64
C GLN A 148 -3.13 23.53 1.52
N LEU A 149 -3.59 24.21 2.58
CA LEU A 149 -3.75 25.67 2.61
C LEU A 149 -2.41 26.39 2.42
N SER A 150 -1.34 25.92 3.05
CA SER A 150 -0.01 26.49 2.85
C SER A 150 0.54 26.27 1.43
N THR A 151 0.17 25.16 0.78
CA THR A 151 0.51 24.91 -0.62
C THR A 151 -0.27 25.85 -1.54
N LEU A 152 -1.57 26.04 -1.31
CA LEU A 152 -2.40 27.01 -2.04
C LEU A 152 -1.89 28.44 -1.86
N TYR A 153 -1.55 28.83 -0.64
CA TYR A 153 -0.98 30.14 -0.33
C TYR A 153 0.36 30.38 -1.05
N ARG A 154 1.21 29.35 -1.15
CA ARG A 154 2.47 29.42 -1.91
C ARG A 154 2.25 29.49 -3.42
N LEU A 155 1.18 28.88 -3.94
CA LEU A 155 0.82 28.94 -5.35
C LEU A 155 0.22 30.30 -5.72
N THR A 156 -0.62 30.90 -4.86
CA THR A 156 -1.19 32.24 -5.08
C THR A 156 -0.15 33.35 -4.97
N LEU A 157 0.92 33.17 -4.20
CA LEU A 157 2.07 34.09 -4.15
C LEU A 157 3.05 33.95 -5.34
N ARG A 158 2.85 32.96 -6.23
CA ARG A 158 3.73 32.67 -7.37
C ARG A 158 3.13 33.09 -8.71
N PHE A 159 1.90 33.57 -8.73
CA PHE A 159 1.30 34.24 -9.90
C PHE A 159 1.21 35.76 -9.59
N PRO A 160 1.66 36.63 -10.52
CA PRO A 160 1.48 38.08 -10.37
C PRO A 160 0.00 38.47 -10.46
#